data_AF-A0AAV8EN85-F1
#
_entry.id   AF-A0AAV8EN85-F1
#
_cell.length_a   1.000
_cell.length_b   1.000
_cell.length_c   1.000
_cell.angle_alpha   90.00
_cell.angle_beta   90.00
_cell.angle_gamma   90.00
#
_symmetry.space_group_name_H-M   'P 1'
#
loop_
_entity.id
_entity.type
_entity.pdbx_description
1 polymer ?
#
loop_
_entity_poly.entity_id
_entity_poly.type
_entity_poly.pdbx_seq_one_letter_code
_entity_poly.pdbx_strand_id
1 'polypeptide(L)'
;MQFPLSPLYHHDPSKATTPLLLLLSLSQSRNLRAMTSSSTPSRKVLSKIASNRLQKEVMEWQTNPPAGFKYKINDNLQRWIIEVAGAPGTLYSGETYQLQVDFPEHYPMEAPQVIFLHPAPLHPHIYSNGHICLDILYDSWSPAMTVSSVCISILSMLSSSPAKQRPADNDRYVRNCRNGRSPKETRWWFHDDKV
;
A
#
# COMPACT_ATOMS: atom_id res chain seq x y z
N MET A 1 -14.38 7.93 -63.42
CA MET A 1 -15.80 7.50 -63.57
C MET A 1 -15.90 6.13 -62.89
N GLN A 2 -15.98 6.09 -61.56
CA GLN A 2 -17.16 6.13 -60.66
C GLN A 2 -18.01 4.84 -60.71
N PHE A 3 -18.06 4.18 -59.55
CA PHE A 3 -18.59 2.86 -59.22
C PHE A 3 -20.13 2.70 -59.33
N PRO A 4 -20.62 1.46 -59.54
CA PRO A 4 -21.97 0.98 -59.15
C PRO A 4 -21.87 0.05 -57.91
N LEU A 5 -22.88 -0.40 -57.15
CA LEU A 5 -24.35 -0.52 -57.21
C LEU A 5 -24.81 -0.98 -55.79
N SER A 6 -26.03 -0.66 -55.33
CA SER A 6 -27.01 -1.64 -54.76
C SER A 6 -28.28 -0.98 -54.17
N PRO A 7 -29.48 -1.59 -54.25
CA PRO A 7 -30.78 -0.95 -53.94
C PRO A 7 -31.68 -1.62 -52.86
N LEU A 8 -32.58 -0.79 -52.30
CA LEU A 8 -34.03 -0.93 -52.00
C LEU A 8 -34.64 -1.96 -50.99
N TYR A 9 -35.45 -1.39 -50.06
CA TYR A 9 -36.84 -1.73 -49.60
C TYR A 9 -37.09 -3.12 -48.95
N HIS A 10 -38.06 -3.39 -48.06
CA HIS A 10 -39.28 -2.72 -47.58
C HIS A 10 -39.72 -3.35 -46.23
N HIS A 11 -40.69 -2.72 -45.57
CA HIS A 11 -41.29 -3.08 -44.28
C HIS A 11 -42.67 -3.72 -44.54
N ASP A 12 -43.04 -4.81 -43.84
CA ASP A 12 -44.44 -5.27 -43.74
C ASP A 12 -44.70 -6.01 -42.40
N PRO A 13 -45.69 -5.58 -41.59
CA PRO A 13 -46.06 -6.18 -40.31
C PRO A 13 -47.24 -7.17 -40.43
N SER A 14 -47.11 -8.37 -39.86
CA SER A 14 -48.29 -9.21 -39.62
C SER A 14 -48.19 -10.00 -38.31
N LYS A 15 -49.27 -9.86 -37.52
CA LYS A 15 -49.88 -10.79 -36.56
C LYS A 15 -49.74 -10.48 -35.07
N ALA A 16 -50.92 -10.24 -34.54
CA ALA A 16 -51.31 -9.84 -33.20
C ALA A 16 -51.66 -11.04 -32.31
N THR A 17 -52.03 -10.72 -31.06
CA THR A 17 -53.10 -11.33 -30.24
C THR A 17 -52.66 -12.19 -29.03
N THR A 18 -52.91 -11.62 -27.84
CA THR A 18 -53.03 -12.17 -26.45
C THR A 18 -54.24 -13.14 -26.31
N PRO A 19 -54.59 -13.83 -25.17
CA PRO A 19 -54.26 -13.59 -23.74
C PRO A 19 -54.19 -14.82 -22.75
N LEU A 20 -53.81 -14.54 -21.48
CA LEU A 20 -54.26 -15.08 -20.15
C LEU A 20 -54.54 -16.59 -19.88
N LEU A 21 -53.78 -17.24 -18.97
CA LEU A 21 -54.14 -17.59 -17.55
C LEU A 21 -53.33 -18.76 -16.93
N LEU A 22 -52.87 -18.52 -15.69
CA LEU A 22 -52.49 -19.37 -14.54
C LEU A 22 -52.31 -20.89 -14.69
N LEU A 23 -51.24 -21.42 -14.07
CA LEU A 23 -51.31 -22.53 -13.09
C LEU A 23 -50.10 -22.54 -12.13
N LEU A 24 -50.40 -22.77 -10.84
CA LEU A 24 -49.51 -22.76 -9.69
C LEU A 24 -48.61 -24.01 -9.62
N SER A 25 -47.37 -23.86 -9.15
CA SER A 25 -46.73 -24.88 -8.31
C SER A 25 -45.83 -24.24 -7.24
N LEU A 26 -46.15 -24.54 -5.98
CA LEU A 26 -45.27 -24.29 -4.83
C LEU A 26 -44.16 -25.35 -4.83
N SER A 27 -42.92 -24.93 -4.63
CA SER A 27 -41.93 -25.72 -3.91
C SER A 27 -41.09 -24.79 -3.04
N GLN A 28 -41.00 -25.16 -1.77
CA GLN A 28 -40.50 -24.39 -0.65
C GLN A 28 -39.07 -24.86 -0.30
N SER A 29 -38.31 -23.96 0.33
CA SER A 29 -37.02 -24.18 1.04
C SER A 29 -35.78 -23.93 0.17
N ARG A 30 -34.76 -23.13 0.55
CA ARG A 30 -34.15 -22.89 1.86
C ARG A 30 -33.46 -21.51 1.93
N ASN A 31 -33.42 -20.94 3.14
CA ASN A 31 -32.62 -19.77 3.55
C ASN A 31 -31.14 -19.87 3.15
N LEU A 32 -30.58 -18.80 2.57
CA LEU A 32 -29.22 -18.37 2.90
C LEU A 32 -29.22 -16.89 3.33
N ARG A 33 -29.01 -16.70 4.63
CA ARG A 33 -28.30 -15.55 5.22
C ARG A 33 -26.91 -15.48 4.54
N ALA A 34 -26.18 -14.38 4.47
CA ALA A 34 -26.09 -13.29 5.42
C ALA A 34 -25.53 -12.04 4.71
N MET A 35 -25.89 -10.90 5.27
CA MET A 35 -25.28 -9.59 5.04
C MET A 35 -23.75 -9.72 5.11
N THR A 36 -23.07 -9.37 4.02
CA THR A 36 -21.63 -9.19 4.02
C THR A 36 -21.32 -8.00 4.92
N SER A 37 -20.87 -8.27 6.14
CA SER A 37 -20.30 -7.25 7.01
C SER A 37 -19.09 -6.67 6.28
N SER A 38 -19.22 -5.47 5.74
CA SER A 38 -18.08 -4.65 5.39
C SER A 38 -17.31 -4.39 6.68
N SER A 39 -16.25 -5.18 6.92
CA SER A 39 -15.28 -4.91 7.96
C SER A 39 -14.49 -3.67 7.56
N THR A 40 -15.08 -2.51 7.83
CA THR A 40 -14.32 -1.27 7.97
C THR A 40 -13.18 -1.61 8.94
N PRO A 41 -11.89 -1.49 8.56
CA PRO A 41 -10.81 -1.82 9.47
C PRO A 41 -10.98 -0.95 10.71
N SER A 42 -11.25 -1.60 11.84
CA SER A 42 -11.27 -0.97 13.16
C SER A 42 -10.05 -0.06 13.26
N ARG A 43 -10.27 1.25 13.44
CA ARG A 43 -9.19 2.21 13.68
C ARG A 43 -8.47 1.76 14.95
N LYS A 44 -7.32 1.11 14.80
CA LYS A 44 -6.48 0.72 15.94
C LYS A 44 -6.14 1.99 16.69
N VAL A 45 -6.49 2.10 17.97
CA VAL A 45 -6.22 3.31 18.78
C VAL A 45 -4.78 3.24 19.28
N LEU A 46 -4.04 4.35 19.31
CA LEU A 46 -2.68 4.36 19.86
C LEU A 46 -2.73 4.19 21.39
N SER A 47 -1.83 3.38 21.96
CA SER A 47 -1.65 3.36 23.41
C SER A 47 -1.18 4.71 23.95
N LYS A 48 -1.32 4.94 25.25
CA LYS A 48 -0.86 6.18 25.89
C LYS A 48 0.66 6.36 25.75
N ILE A 49 1.41 5.26 25.84
CA ILE A 49 2.87 5.25 25.63
C ILE A 49 3.19 5.67 24.19
N ALA A 50 2.53 5.06 23.19
CA ALA A 50 2.70 5.41 21.79
C ALA A 50 2.37 6.88 21.51
N SER A 51 1.24 7.36 22.01
CA SER A 51 0.81 8.75 21.82
C SER A 51 1.82 9.73 22.40
N ASN A 52 2.28 9.51 23.64
CA ASN A 52 3.26 10.37 24.29
C ASN A 52 4.62 10.32 23.56
N ARG A 53 5.03 9.13 23.08
CA ARG A 53 6.27 8.97 22.32
C ARG A 53 6.20 9.73 20.99
N LEU A 54 5.12 9.59 20.24
CA LEU A 54 4.94 10.26 18.95
C LEU A 54 4.88 11.77 19.11
N GLN A 55 4.20 12.29 20.13
CA GLN A 55 4.19 13.72 20.43
C GLN A 55 5.59 14.29 20.64
N LYS A 56 6.47 13.55 21.31
CA LYS A 56 7.89 13.95 21.48
C LYS A 56 8.64 13.97 20.16
N GLU A 57 8.47 12.95 19.31
CA GLU A 57 9.11 12.92 17.99
C GLU A 57 8.57 14.03 17.07
N VAL A 58 7.27 14.36 17.12
CA VAL A 58 6.71 15.51 16.39
C VAL A 58 7.36 16.81 16.85
N MET A 59 7.46 17.02 18.16
CA MET A 59 8.08 18.23 18.72
C MET A 59 9.56 18.32 18.34
N GLU A 60 10.28 17.20 18.32
CA GLU A 60 11.67 17.12 17.85
C GLU A 60 11.76 17.55 16.38
N TRP A 61 10.89 17.04 15.50
CA TRP A 61 10.87 17.41 14.08
C TRP A 61 10.48 18.88 13.85
N GLN A 62 9.64 19.44 14.70
CA GLN A 62 9.29 20.87 14.65
C GLN A 62 10.45 21.76 15.10
N THR A 63 11.20 21.33 16.11
CA THR A 63 12.31 22.10 16.69
C THR A 63 13.57 21.97 15.83
N ASN A 64 13.85 20.76 15.33
CA ASN A 64 15.02 20.39 14.56
C ASN A 64 14.59 19.62 13.31
N PRO A 65 14.07 20.30 12.29
CA PRO A 65 13.59 19.62 11.08
C PRO A 65 14.76 18.90 10.38
N PRO A 66 14.63 17.59 10.10
CA PRO A 66 15.71 16.84 9.47
C PRO A 66 15.98 17.36 8.05
N ALA A 67 17.23 17.72 7.77
CA ALA A 67 17.63 18.29 6.49
C ALA A 67 17.34 17.32 5.34
N GLY A 68 16.73 17.83 4.26
CA GLY A 68 16.37 17.01 3.09
C GLY A 68 15.05 16.23 3.22
N PHE A 69 14.34 16.39 4.34
CA PHE A 69 13.02 15.79 4.55
C PHE A 69 11.95 16.86 4.72
N LYS A 70 10.80 16.66 4.09
CA LYS A 70 9.55 17.38 4.43
C LYS A 70 8.54 16.39 4.97
N TYR A 71 7.60 16.83 5.79
CA TYR A 71 6.65 15.92 6.40
C TYR A 71 5.25 16.50 6.51
N LYS A 72 4.27 15.61 6.46
CA LYS A 72 2.86 15.87 6.77
C LYS A 72 2.39 14.81 7.76
N ILE A 73 1.90 15.25 8.89
CA ILE A 73 1.34 14.38 9.93
C ILE A 73 -0.18 14.46 9.83
N ASN A 74 -0.85 13.31 9.81
CA ASN A 74 -2.30 13.26 9.89
C ASN A 74 -2.78 13.61 11.32
N ASP A 75 -3.99 14.16 11.44
CA ASP A 75 -4.62 14.63 12.68
C ASP A 75 -4.61 13.60 13.83
N ASN A 76 -4.57 12.31 13.51
CA ASN A 76 -4.55 11.23 14.49
C ASN A 76 -3.16 10.72 14.91
N LEU A 77 -2.06 11.34 14.44
CA LEU A 77 -0.66 10.95 14.68
C LEU A 77 -0.26 9.54 14.17
N GLN A 78 -1.21 8.72 13.72
CA GLN A 78 -1.02 7.31 13.36
C GLN A 78 -0.35 7.10 12.01
N ARG A 79 -0.40 8.12 11.16
CA ARG A 79 0.22 8.09 9.83
C ARG A 79 0.99 9.36 9.57
N TRP A 80 2.25 9.20 9.19
CA TRP A 80 3.07 10.29 8.68
C TRP A 80 3.38 10.04 7.20
N ILE A 81 3.32 11.11 6.40
CA ILE A 81 3.82 11.13 5.03
C ILE A 81 5.08 11.98 5.03
N ILE A 82 6.19 11.39 4.63
CA ILE A 82 7.52 12.01 4.65
C ILE A 82 8.05 12.06 3.22
N GLU A 83 8.30 13.26 2.71
CA GLU A 83 8.99 13.50 1.46
C GLU A 83 10.49 13.36 1.69
N VAL A 84 11.16 12.53 0.89
CA VAL A 84 12.61 12.31 0.92
C VAL A 84 13.21 12.69 -0.43
N ALA A 85 14.14 13.63 -0.42
CA ALA A 85 14.93 13.98 -1.58
C ALA A 85 16.14 13.06 -1.70
N GLY A 86 16.45 12.58 -2.90
CA GLY A 86 17.65 11.79 -3.14
C GLY A 86 18.91 12.65 -2.95
N ALA A 87 19.92 12.08 -2.28
CA ALA A 87 21.13 12.82 -1.93
C ALA A 87 21.95 13.21 -3.18
N PRO A 88 22.59 14.40 -3.19
CA PRO A 88 23.47 14.82 -4.27
C PRO A 88 24.59 13.80 -4.54
N GLY A 89 24.94 13.61 -5.81
CA GLY A 89 26.03 12.69 -6.20
C GLY A 89 25.65 11.20 -6.16
N THR A 90 24.41 10.86 -5.83
CA THR A 90 23.88 9.49 -5.88
C THR A 90 23.07 9.25 -7.16
N LEU A 91 22.74 7.99 -7.43
CA LEU A 91 21.84 7.63 -8.53
C LEU A 91 20.46 8.31 -8.43
N TYR A 92 20.05 8.74 -7.23
CA TYR A 92 18.75 9.34 -6.95
C TYR A 92 18.79 10.87 -6.85
N SER A 93 19.95 11.48 -7.15
CA SER A 93 20.12 12.94 -7.10
C SER A 93 19.08 13.65 -7.96
N GLY A 94 18.38 14.64 -7.38
CA GLY A 94 17.33 15.41 -8.05
C GLY A 94 15.95 14.74 -8.09
N GLU A 95 15.81 13.51 -7.56
CA GLU A 95 14.54 12.81 -7.43
C GLU A 95 13.92 13.03 -6.04
N THR A 96 12.60 12.91 -5.94
CA THR A 96 11.86 13.05 -4.69
C THR A 96 10.84 11.93 -4.56
N TYR A 97 10.82 11.30 -3.40
CA TYR A 97 9.95 10.16 -3.09
C TYR A 97 9.14 10.43 -1.84
N GLN A 98 8.06 9.68 -1.64
CA GLN A 98 7.23 9.76 -0.44
C GLN A 98 7.26 8.45 0.33
N LEU A 99 7.51 8.54 1.63
CA LEU A 99 7.38 7.46 2.60
C LEU A 99 6.06 7.60 3.34
N GLN A 100 5.33 6.51 3.49
CA GLN A 100 4.24 6.39 4.44
C GLN A 100 4.72 5.61 5.66
N VAL A 101 4.59 6.20 6.84
CA VAL A 101 4.90 5.59 8.13
C VAL A 101 3.58 5.37 8.87
N ASP A 102 3.21 4.12 9.10
CA ASP A 102 2.05 3.72 9.88
C ASP A 102 2.49 3.19 11.25
N PHE A 103 2.00 3.82 12.32
CA PHE A 103 2.39 3.46 13.69
C PHE A 103 1.45 2.39 14.27
N PRO A 104 2.00 1.31 14.85
CA PRO A 104 1.19 0.34 15.59
C PRO A 104 0.71 0.91 16.93
N GLU A 105 -0.28 0.26 17.52
CA GLU A 105 -0.83 0.61 18.84
C GLU A 105 0.23 0.66 19.93
N HIS A 106 1.19 -0.26 19.89
CA HIS A 106 2.23 -0.44 20.91
C HIS A 106 3.58 0.18 20.53
N TYR A 107 3.63 1.12 19.58
CA TYR A 107 4.86 1.89 19.30
C TYR A 107 5.40 2.53 20.60
N PRO A 108 6.72 2.54 20.85
CA PRO A 108 7.83 2.05 20.02
C PRO A 108 8.25 0.60 20.32
N MET A 109 7.47 -0.16 21.10
CA MET A 109 7.77 -1.58 21.37
C MET A 109 7.66 -2.42 20.09
N GLU A 110 6.75 -2.04 19.20
CA GLU A 110 6.66 -2.56 17.85
C GLU A 110 7.15 -1.52 16.83
N ALA A 111 7.89 -1.99 15.83
CA ALA A 111 8.37 -1.15 14.72
C ALA A 111 7.20 -0.43 14.02
N PRO A 112 7.39 0.77 13.45
CA PRO A 112 6.42 1.31 12.50
C PRO A 112 6.44 0.48 11.20
N GLN A 113 5.34 0.46 10.47
CA GLN A 113 5.35 -0.01 9.09
C GLN A 113 5.77 1.15 8.19
N VAL A 114 6.78 0.94 7.34
CA VAL A 114 7.26 1.96 6.41
C VAL A 114 7.25 1.43 4.99
N ILE A 115 6.62 2.17 4.09
CA ILE A 115 6.59 1.87 2.64
C ILE A 115 6.87 3.14 1.83
N PHE A 116 7.41 2.98 0.62
CA PHE A 116 7.36 4.03 -0.38
C PHE A 116 5.98 4.08 -1.02
N LEU A 117 5.41 5.27 -1.12
CA LEU A 117 4.26 5.53 -1.97
C LEU A 117 4.68 5.57 -3.44
N HIS A 118 3.74 5.33 -4.34
CA HIS A 118 4.01 5.37 -5.77
C HIS A 118 4.24 6.81 -6.26
N PRO A 119 5.24 7.03 -7.15
CA PRO A 119 6.18 6.04 -7.67
C PRO A 119 7.29 5.68 -6.65
N ALA A 120 7.51 4.38 -6.41
CA ALA A 120 8.58 3.91 -5.54
C ALA A 120 9.93 3.86 -6.30
N PRO A 121 11.06 4.22 -5.67
CA PRO A 121 12.39 4.21 -6.30
C PRO A 121 12.74 2.81 -6.79
N LEU A 122 13.44 2.72 -7.93
CA LEU A 122 14.03 1.48 -8.44
C LEU A 122 15.29 1.16 -7.64
N HIS A 123 15.18 0.30 -6.63
CA HIS A 123 16.28 -0.04 -5.73
C HIS A 123 16.30 -1.54 -5.40
N PRO A 124 17.48 -2.19 -5.28
CA PRO A 124 17.59 -3.63 -5.00
C PRO A 124 16.89 -4.12 -3.72
N HIS A 125 16.56 -3.20 -2.81
CA HIS A 125 15.84 -3.45 -1.56
C HIS A 125 14.43 -2.83 -1.51
N ILE A 126 13.89 -2.35 -2.65
CA ILE A 126 12.57 -1.71 -2.69
C ILE A 126 11.72 -2.37 -3.78
N TYR A 127 10.69 -3.07 -3.32
CA TYR A 127 9.73 -3.75 -4.17
C TYR A 127 8.84 -2.76 -4.93
N SER A 128 8.25 -3.20 -6.03
CA SER A 128 7.42 -2.32 -6.87
C SER A 128 6.14 -1.86 -6.18
N ASN A 129 5.67 -2.56 -5.14
CA ASN A 129 4.57 -2.14 -4.27
C ASN A 129 5.03 -1.20 -3.13
N GLY A 130 6.28 -0.77 -3.14
CA GLY A 130 6.84 0.17 -2.15
C GLY A 130 7.37 -0.46 -0.87
N HIS A 131 7.24 -1.77 -0.69
CA HIS A 131 7.78 -2.45 0.49
C HIS A 131 9.31 -2.37 0.50
N ILE A 132 9.89 -2.18 1.70
CA ILE A 132 11.31 -1.93 1.89
C ILE A 132 11.92 -3.13 2.63
N CYS A 133 12.95 -3.73 2.05
CA CYS A 133 13.75 -4.76 2.71
C CYS A 133 14.90 -4.09 3.48
N LEU A 134 14.62 -3.61 4.68
CA LEU A 134 15.59 -3.00 5.58
C LEU A 134 15.36 -3.52 7.00
N ASP A 135 16.34 -4.25 7.54
CA ASP A 135 16.22 -5.03 8.79
C ASP A 135 15.72 -4.21 9.99
N ILE A 136 16.12 -2.94 10.12
CA ILE A 136 15.65 -2.08 11.20
C ILE A 136 14.13 -1.85 11.22
N LEU A 137 13.42 -2.17 10.14
CA LEU A 137 11.95 -2.14 10.07
C LEU A 137 11.29 -3.46 10.54
N TYR A 138 12.12 -4.43 10.92
CA TYR A 138 11.75 -5.81 11.25
C TYR A 138 12.48 -6.30 12.50
N ASP A 139 13.55 -7.10 12.38
CA ASP A 139 14.18 -7.81 13.50
C ASP A 139 15.12 -6.94 14.30
N SER A 140 15.88 -6.10 13.61
CA SER A 140 16.80 -5.16 14.25
C SER A 140 16.10 -3.88 14.73
N TRP A 141 14.77 -3.83 14.75
CA TRP A 141 14.06 -2.73 15.38
C TRP A 141 14.32 -2.71 16.89
N SER A 142 14.65 -1.54 17.42
CA SER A 142 14.74 -1.29 18.85
C SER A 142 13.85 -0.12 19.25
N PRO A 143 13.17 -0.15 20.41
CA PRO A 143 12.40 0.99 20.92
C PRO A 143 13.22 2.28 21.11
N ALA A 144 14.55 2.19 21.12
CA ALA A 144 15.45 3.33 21.13
C ALA A 144 15.52 4.08 19.79
N MET A 145 15.14 3.44 18.68
CA MET A 145 15.13 4.04 17.35
C MET A 145 13.96 5.02 17.20
N THR A 146 14.15 6.04 16.36
CA THR A 146 13.16 7.10 16.05
C THR A 146 12.84 7.12 14.56
N VAL A 147 11.76 7.81 14.18
CA VAL A 147 11.42 8.05 12.77
C VAL A 147 12.56 8.77 12.05
N SER A 148 13.27 9.68 12.71
CA SER A 148 14.46 10.35 12.18
C SER A 148 15.55 9.34 11.82
N SER A 149 15.88 8.43 12.75
CA SER A 149 16.90 7.40 12.51
C SER A 149 16.53 6.47 11.36
N VAL A 150 15.24 6.10 11.24
CA VAL A 150 14.72 5.31 10.11
C VAL A 150 14.88 6.05 8.79
N CYS A 151 14.53 7.34 8.74
CA CYS A 151 14.68 8.16 7.54
C CYS A 151 16.13 8.26 7.09
N ILE A 152 17.07 8.44 8.03
CA ILE A 152 18.51 8.48 7.75
C ILE A 152 19.00 7.13 7.21
N SER A 153 18.56 6.01 7.78
CA SER A 153 18.92 4.68 7.29
C SER A 153 18.38 4.43 5.88
N ILE A 154 17.15 4.83 5.57
CA ILE A 154 16.58 4.71 4.23
C ILE A 154 17.34 5.58 3.22
N LEU A 155 17.65 6.83 3.57
CA LEU A 155 18.42 7.71 2.69
C LEU A 155 19.84 7.16 2.44
N SER A 156 20.47 6.60 3.48
CA SER A 156 21.78 5.95 3.37
C SER A 156 21.72 4.72 2.46
N MET A 157 20.68 3.89 2.59
CA MET A 157 20.43 2.75 1.73
C MET A 157 20.26 3.17 0.27
N LEU A 158 19.48 4.21 -0.02
CA LEU A 158 19.35 4.77 -1.38
C LEU A 158 20.70 5.28 -1.89
N SER A 159 21.45 5.99 -1.05
CA SER A 159 22.71 6.64 -1.44
C SER A 159 23.81 5.65 -1.81
N SER A 160 23.84 4.48 -1.17
CA SER A 160 24.85 3.44 -1.40
C SER A 160 24.51 2.48 -2.56
N SER A 161 23.39 2.70 -3.25
CA SER A 161 22.93 1.78 -4.28
C SER A 161 23.86 1.74 -5.51
N PRO A 162 24.28 0.55 -5.97
CA PRO A 162 25.16 0.44 -7.14
C PRO A 162 24.42 0.57 -8.47
N ALA A 163 23.11 0.35 -8.52
CA ALA A 163 22.30 0.39 -9.74
C ALA A 163 20.81 0.62 -9.44
N LYS A 164 20.08 1.19 -10.41
CA LYS A 164 18.62 1.33 -10.36
C LYS A 164 17.92 0.08 -10.88
N GLN A 165 17.70 -0.89 -10.00
CA GLN A 165 17.02 -2.15 -10.32
C GLN A 165 16.08 -2.57 -9.20
N ARG A 166 15.13 -3.46 -9.49
CA ARG A 166 14.26 -4.06 -8.45
C ARG A 166 14.95 -5.26 -7.77
N PRO A 167 14.46 -5.71 -6.59
CA PRO A 167 14.84 -7.00 -6.04
C PRO A 167 14.61 -8.13 -7.06
N ALA A 168 15.47 -9.15 -7.08
CA ALA A 168 15.38 -10.24 -8.05
C ALA A 168 14.05 -11.03 -7.96
N ASP A 169 13.45 -11.11 -6.77
CA ASP A 169 12.20 -11.80 -6.52
C ASP A 169 10.96 -10.88 -6.54
N ASN A 170 11.08 -9.68 -7.11
CA ASN A 170 10.04 -8.63 -7.07
C ASN A 170 8.65 -9.14 -7.44
N ASP A 171 8.51 -9.76 -8.60
CA ASP A 171 7.20 -10.16 -9.12
C ASP A 171 6.58 -11.28 -8.29
N ARG A 172 7.41 -12.20 -7.79
CA ARG A 172 6.98 -13.28 -6.88
C ARG A 172 6.48 -12.68 -5.57
N TYR A 173 7.26 -11.80 -4.96
CA TYR A 173 6.91 -11.17 -3.69
C TYR A 173 5.62 -10.35 -3.80
N VAL A 174 5.54 -9.45 -4.79
CA VAL A 174 4.39 -8.57 -4.98
C VAL A 174 3.12 -9.35 -5.29
N ARG A 175 3.22 -10.45 -6.06
CA ARG A 175 2.08 -11.36 -6.30
C ARG A 175 1.56 -11.97 -5.00
N ASN A 176 2.43 -12.35 -4.08
CA ASN A 176 2.03 -12.92 -2.78
C ASN A 176 1.41 -11.88 -1.84
N CYS A 177 1.71 -10.60 -2.06
CA CYS A 177 1.14 -9.46 -1.33
C CYS A 177 -0.26 -9.03 -1.81
N ARG A 178 -0.73 -9.49 -2.99
CA ARG A 178 -1.99 -9.02 -3.63
C ARG A 178 -3.26 -9.15 -2.79
N ASN A 179 -3.23 -9.92 -1.71
CA ASN A 179 -4.36 -10.06 -0.78
C ASN A 179 -4.42 -8.93 0.29
N GLY A 180 -3.78 -7.79 0.06
CA GLY A 180 -3.80 -6.65 0.98
C GLY A 180 -3.02 -6.87 2.28
N ARG A 181 -2.12 -7.86 2.30
CA ARG A 181 -1.30 -8.18 3.47
C ARG A 181 -0.27 -7.09 3.69
N SER A 182 -0.15 -6.64 4.94
CA SER A 182 0.87 -5.67 5.32
C SER A 182 2.28 -6.23 5.04
N PRO A 183 3.30 -5.37 4.77
CA PRO A 183 4.69 -5.81 4.67
C PRO A 183 5.11 -6.74 5.82
N LYS A 184 4.62 -6.47 7.02
CA LYS A 184 4.88 -7.29 8.22
C LYS A 184 4.25 -8.68 8.15
N GLU A 185 3.03 -8.81 7.62
CA GLU A 185 2.34 -10.10 7.45
C GLU A 185 2.91 -10.94 6.31
N THR A 186 3.50 -10.29 5.29
CA THR A 186 4.11 -10.99 4.14
C THR A 186 5.44 -11.68 4.48
N ARG A 187 5.96 -11.44 5.69
CA ARG A 187 7.25 -11.97 6.14
C ARG A 187 7.29 -13.49 6.29
N TRP A 188 6.17 -14.10 6.64
CA TRP A 188 6.06 -15.56 6.82
C TRP A 188 6.44 -16.39 5.59
N TRP A 189 6.53 -15.76 4.41
CA TRP A 189 6.87 -16.42 3.15
C TRP A 189 8.35 -16.34 2.77
N PHE A 190 9.18 -15.59 3.51
CA PHE A 190 10.60 -15.44 3.19
C PHE A 190 11.49 -16.56 3.75
N HIS A 191 10.98 -17.42 4.66
CA HIS A 191 11.79 -18.40 5.38
C HIS A 191 11.37 -19.86 5.20
N ASP A 192 10.41 -20.17 4.33
CA ASP A 192 10.00 -21.57 4.08
C ASP A 192 10.82 -22.25 2.96
N ASP A 193 12.07 -21.82 2.79
CA ASP A 193 13.07 -22.52 1.99
C ASP A 193 14.14 -23.13 2.92
N LYS A 194 13.84 -24.37 3.34
CA LYS A 194 14.76 -25.44 3.77
C LYS A 194 15.35 -25.36 5.20
N VAL A 195 14.73 -26.13 6.11
CA VAL A 195 15.30 -27.38 6.65
C VAL A 195 14.23 -28.46 6.72
#